data_AF-A0A533S1Q8-F1
#
_entry.id   AF-A0A533S1Q8-F1
#
_cell.length_a   1.000
_cell.length_b   1.000
_cell.length_c   1.000
_cell.angle_alpha   90.00
_cell.angle_beta   90.00
_cell.angle_gamma   90.00
#
_symmetry.space_group_name_H-M   'P 1'
#
loop_
_entity.id
_entity.type
_entity.pdbx_description
1 polymer ?
#
loop_
_entity_poly.entity_id
_entity_poly.type
_entity_poly.pdbx_seq_one_letter_code
_entity_poly.pdbx_strand_id
1 'polypeptide(L)' 'MKISKQLTNIKTERDVRILYAVESGSRAWGFASRNNDFDVRIIYIPQP' A
#
# COMPACT_ATOMS: atom_id res chain seq x y z
N MET A 1 -1.97 4.17 -12.10
CA MET A 1 -2.54 3.01 -11.37
C MET A 1 -2.89 3.46 -9.95
N LYS A 2 -4.13 3.25 -9.47
CA LYS A 2 -4.55 3.73 -8.14
C LYS A 2 -4.14 2.71 -7.07
N ILE A 3 -3.40 3.13 -6.03
CA ILE A 3 -2.93 2.28 -4.90
C ILE A 3 -4.06 1.46 -4.30
N SER A 4 -5.27 2.04 -4.18
CA SER A 4 -6.46 1.35 -3.68
C SER A 4 -6.76 0.05 -4.42
N LYS A 5 -6.56 0.00 -5.75
CA LYS A 5 -6.76 -1.23 -6.55
C LYS A 5 -5.75 -2.30 -6.17
N GLN A 6 -4.49 -1.92 -5.98
CA GLN A 6 -3.44 -2.84 -5.56
C GLN A 6 -3.70 -3.38 -4.15
N LEU A 7 -4.16 -2.53 -3.22
CA LEU A 7 -4.55 -2.98 -1.88
C LEU A 7 -5.74 -3.95 -1.91
N THR A 8 -6.71 -3.74 -2.79
CA THR A 8 -7.82 -4.70 -2.99
C THR A 8 -7.31 -6.03 -3.53
N ASN A 9 -6.44 -6.01 -4.55
CA ASN A 9 -5.86 -7.23 -5.09
C ASN A 9 -5.08 -8.00 -4.01
N ILE A 10 -4.25 -7.33 -3.22
CA ILE A 10 -3.50 -7.96 -2.13
C ILE A 10 -4.42 -8.62 -1.09
N LYS A 11 -5.53 -7.96 -0.71
CA LYS A 11 -6.52 -8.55 0.21
C LYS A 11 -7.06 -9.88 -0.31
N THR A 12 -7.45 -9.92 -1.59
CA THR A 12 -8.05 -11.09 -2.22
C THR A 12 -7.03 -12.18 -2.53
N GLU A 13 -5.90 -11.83 -3.14
CA GLU A 13 -4.89 -12.80 -3.59
C GLU A 13 -4.15 -13.48 -2.44
N ARG A 14 -4.02 -12.80 -1.30
CA ARG A 14 -3.31 -13.33 -0.13
C ARG A 14 -4.21 -13.78 1.01
N ASP A 15 -5.52 -13.62 0.84
CA ASP A 15 -6.52 -13.91 1.87
C ASP A 15 -6.22 -13.23 3.22
N VAL A 16 -6.05 -11.91 3.16
CA VAL A 16 -5.70 -11.09 4.33
C VAL A 16 -6.65 -9.92 4.51
N ARG A 17 -6.87 -9.54 5.77
CA ARG A 17 -7.52 -8.29 6.13
C ARG A 17 -6.46 -7.24 6.42
N ILE A 18 -6.40 -6.20 5.58
CA ILE A 18 -5.57 -5.01 5.86
C ILE A 18 -6.27 -4.14 6.90
N LEU A 19 -5.58 -3.91 8.03
CA LEU A 19 -6.04 -3.07 9.14
C LEU A 19 -5.62 -1.61 8.95
N TYR A 20 -4.42 -1.40 8.40
CA TYR A 20 -3.86 -0.07 8.16
C TYR A 20 -2.95 -0.08 6.93
N ALA A 21 -2.96 1.01 6.18
CA ALA A 21 -2.07 1.24 5.06
C ALA A 21 -1.63 2.71 5.05
N VAL A 22 -0.33 2.94 4.86
CA VAL A 22 0.24 4.28 4.83
C VAL A 22 1.28 4.40 3.74
N GLU A 23 1.31 5.55 3.08
CA GLU A 23 2.40 5.89 2.17
C GLU A 23 3.69 6.07 2.98
N SER A 24 4.75 5.47 2.45
CA SER A 24 6.10 5.57 2.97
C SER A 24 7.03 6.02 1.85
N GLY A 25 8.27 6.32 2.16
CA GLY A 25 9.26 6.66 1.14
C GLY A 25 9.19 8.12 0.65
N SER A 26 9.86 8.38 -0.46
CA SER A 26 10.26 9.75 -0.87
C SER A 26 9.12 10.78 -0.93
N ARG A 27 7.90 10.34 -1.24
CA ARG A 27 6.70 11.18 -1.34
C ARG A 27 6.22 11.65 0.03
N ALA A 28 6.27 10.77 1.04
CA ALA A 28 5.93 11.10 2.42
C ALA A 28 6.94 12.08 3.05
N TRP A 29 8.18 12.09 2.56
CA TRP A 29 9.26 12.99 3.01
C TRP A 29 9.42 14.26 2.16
N GLY A 30 8.65 14.43 1.09
CA GLY A 30 8.71 15.62 0.22
C GLY A 30 9.87 15.64 -0.79
N PHE A 31 10.58 14.53 -0.99
CA PHE A 31 11.70 14.41 -1.92
C PHE A 31 11.34 13.72 -3.25
N ALA A 32 10.07 13.38 -3.46
CA ALA A 32 9.67 12.66 -4.65
C ALA A 32 9.63 13.53 -5.90
N SER A 33 10.22 13.03 -6.98
CA SER A 33 10.00 13.56 -8.32
C SER A 33 8.67 13.08 -8.89
N ARG A 34 8.20 13.70 -9.98
CA ARG A 34 6.94 13.33 -10.65
C ARG A 34 6.94 11.88 -11.18
N ASN A 35 8.11 11.29 -11.38
CA ASN A 35 8.29 9.93 -11.90
C ASN A 35 8.59 8.89 -10.80
N ASN A 36 8.58 9.28 -9.52
CA ASN A 36 8.82 8.32 -8.44
C ASN A 36 7.63 7.40 -8.23
N ASP A 37 7.91 6.12 -8.03
CA ASP A 37 6.96 5.12 -7.58
C ASP A 37 6.48 5.39 -6.14
N PHE A 38 5.47 4.65 -5.70
CA PHE A 38 4.89 4.74 -4.36
C PHE A 38 5.36 3.57 -3.50
N ASP A 39 5.95 3.86 -2.34
CA ASP A 39 6.19 2.85 -1.30
C ASP A 39 5.00 2.84 -0.33
N VAL A 40 4.37 1.69 -0.08
CA VAL A 40 3.24 1.57 0.86
C VAL A 40 3.55 0.50 1.90
N ARG A 41 3.37 0.84 3.17
CA ARG A 41 3.46 -0.11 4.29
C ARG A 41 2.06 -0.51 4.73
N ILE A 42 1.87 -1.78 5.05
CA ILE A 42 0.58 -2.33 5.47
C ILE A 42 0.72 -3.11 6.78
N ILE A 43 -0.28 -2.98 7.65
CA ILE A 43 -0.51 -3.87 8.79
C ILE A 43 -1.72 -4.72 8.44
N TYR A 44 -1.58 -6.04 8.54
CA TYR A 44 -2.63 -6.97 8.17
C TYR A 44 -2.69 -8.16 9.13
N ILE A 45 -3.82 -8.85 9.10
CA ILE A 45 -4.03 -10.14 9.73
C ILE A 45 -4.52 -11.13 8.67
N PRO A 46 -4.26 -12.44 8.81
CA PRO A 46 -4.94 -13.46 8.02
C PRO A 46 -6.46 -13.31 8.15
N GLN A 47 -7.20 -13.59 7.08
CA GLN A 47 -8.65 -13.77 7.21
C GLN A 47 -8.93 -15.09 7.96
N PRO A 48 -9.98 -15.14 8.80
CA PRO A 48 -10.41 -16.37 9.47
C PRO A 48 -11.08 -17.36 8.50
#